data_AF-A0A1J3CLI7-F1
#
_entry.id   AF-A0A1J3CLI7-F1
#
_cell.length_a   1.000
_cell.length_b   1.000
_cell.length_c   1.000
_cell.angle_alpha   90.00
_cell.angle_beta   90.00
_cell.angle_gamma   90.00
#
_symmetry.space_group_name_H-M   'P 1'
#
loop_
_entity.id
_entity.type
_entity.pdbx_description
1 polymer ?
#
loop_
_entity_poly.entity_id
_entity_poly.type
_entity_poly.pdbx_seq_one_letter_code
_entity_poly.pdbx_strand_id
1 'polypeptide(L)' 'MGKVHGGLARAGKVRAQTKKEPKQESKKKPCGRAKKRMLYNKRFANKVEGFGRARGPNSMAARMEAQTKAKTA' A
#
# COMPACT_ATOMS: atom_id res chain seq x y z
N MET A 1 -25.38 2.65 -30.19
CA MET A 1 -25.84 3.06 -28.85
C MET A 1 -25.22 2.11 -27.82
N GLY A 2 -24.08 2.52 -27.24
CA GLY A 2 -23.26 1.67 -26.38
C GLY A 2 -23.62 1.79 -24.90
N LYS A 3 -22.93 1.01 -24.04
CA LYS A 3 -23.09 1.03 -22.58
C LYS A 3 -22.74 2.41 -22.00
N VAL A 4 -23.72 3.31 -21.94
CA VAL A 4 -23.54 4.65 -21.39
C VAL A 4 -23.60 4.58 -19.87
N HIS A 5 -22.48 4.87 -19.22
CA HIS A 5 -22.43 4.98 -17.78
C HIS A 5 -22.96 6.37 -17.38
N GLY A 6 -24.27 6.53 -17.22
CA GLY A 6 -24.93 7.68 -16.57
C GLY A 6 -24.67 9.10 -17.14
N GLY A 7 -25.58 10.04 -16.88
CA GLY A 7 -25.41 11.44 -17.29
C GLY A 7 -24.34 12.20 -16.50
N LEU A 8 -23.73 13.19 -17.16
CA LEU A 8 -22.65 14.05 -16.65
C LEU A 8 -23.08 14.89 -15.42
N ALA A 9 -24.37 15.21 -15.32
CA ALA A 9 -24.95 16.06 -14.28
C ALA A 9 -25.23 15.35 -12.94
N ARG A 10 -25.01 14.02 -12.84
CA ARG A 10 -25.32 13.29 -11.59
C ARG A 10 -24.20 13.42 -10.56
N ALA A 11 -24.39 14.33 -9.61
CA ALA A 11 -23.49 14.52 -8.47
C ALA A 11 -23.33 13.23 -7.65
N GLY A 12 -22.09 12.95 -7.20
CA GLY A 12 -21.80 11.83 -6.30
C GLY A 12 -21.87 10.42 -6.92
N LYS A 13 -22.21 10.28 -8.21
CA LYS A 13 -22.42 8.98 -8.89
C LYS A 13 -21.28 7.98 -8.65
N VAL A 14 -20.03 8.41 -8.81
CA VAL A 14 -18.86 7.53 -8.67
C VAL A 14 -18.72 7.04 -7.22
N ARG A 15 -18.81 7.95 -6.25
CA ARG A 15 -18.69 7.61 -4.83
C ARG A 15 -19.82 6.71 -4.34
N ALA A 16 -21.02 6.86 -4.89
CA ALA A 16 -22.17 6.00 -4.58
C ALA A 16 -22.06 4.60 -5.20
N GLN A 17 -21.40 4.48 -6.35
CA GLN A 17 -21.20 3.20 -7.03
C GLN A 17 -20.05 2.38 -6.40
N THR A 18 -19.03 3.04 -5.85
CA THR A 18 -17.93 2.35 -5.17
C THR A 18 -18.45 1.59 -3.95
N LYS A 19 -18.23 0.27 -3.91
CA LYS A 19 -18.53 -0.57 -2.74
C LYS A 19 -17.90 0.06 -1.50
N LYS A 20 -18.72 0.33 -0.48
CA LYS A 20 -18.24 0.88 0.79
C LYS A 20 -17.64 -0.23 1.62
N GLU A 21 -16.33 -0.42 1.52
CA GLU A 21 -15.63 -1.39 2.34
C GLU A 21 -15.40 -0.85 3.75
N PRO A 22 -15.69 -1.64 4.81
CA PRO A 22 -15.40 -1.24 6.18
C PRO A 22 -13.88 -1.16 6.39
N LYS A 23 -13.46 -0.24 7.25
CA LYS A 23 -12.06 -0.17 7.66
C LYS A 23 -11.72 -1.42 8.45
N GLN A 24 -10.62 -2.08 8.09
CA GLN A 24 -10.10 -3.19 8.87
C GLN A 24 -9.70 -2.71 10.26
N GLU A 25 -10.09 -3.48 11.28
CA GLU A 25 -9.65 -3.25 12.65
C GLU A 25 -8.14 -3.47 12.74
N SER A 26 -7.43 -2.48 13.27
CA SER A 26 -5.97 -2.54 13.38
C SER A 26 -5.55 -2.17 14.79
N LYS A 27 -4.52 -2.86 15.30
CA LYS A 27 -3.91 -2.56 16.60
C LYS A 27 -3.38 -1.13 16.59
N LYS A 28 -3.43 -0.47 17.75
CA LYS A 28 -2.93 0.89 17.93
C LYS A 28 -1.47 0.97 17.46
N LYS A 29 -1.21 1.84 16.49
CA LYS A 29 0.16 2.11 16.02
C LYS A 29 0.91 2.90 17.09
N PRO A 30 2.22 2.67 17.28
CA PRO A 30 3.00 3.49 18.18
C PRO A 30 3.02 4.94 17.71
N CYS A 31 3.00 5.87 18.67
CA CYS A 31 3.00 7.32 18.43
C CYS A 31 4.35 7.96 18.81
N GLY A 32 4.59 9.18 18.32
CA GLY A 32 5.74 10.00 18.70
C GLY A 32 7.10 9.35 18.46
N ARG A 33 7.93 9.32 19.51
CA ARG A 33 9.31 8.82 19.46
C ARG A 33 9.41 7.35 19.09
N ALA A 34 8.49 6.52 19.59
CA ALA A 34 8.46 5.09 19.28
C ALA A 34 8.24 4.83 17.78
N LYS A 35 7.36 5.64 17.13
CA LYS A 35 7.15 5.60 15.68
C LYS A 35 8.41 6.00 14.91
N LYS A 36 9.08 7.08 15.34
CA LYS A 36 10.32 7.54 14.71
C LYS A 36 11.43 6.49 14.80
N ARG A 37 11.60 5.83 15.95
CA ARG A 37 12.57 4.72 16.13
C ARG A 37 12.27 3.57 15.18
N MET A 38 11.00 3.15 15.08
CA MET A 38 10.62 2.07 14.15
C MET A 38 10.90 2.44 12.68
N LEU A 39 10.63 3.69 12.28
CA LEU A 39 10.90 4.15 10.92
C LEU A 39 12.40 4.21 10.63
N TYR A 40 13.21 4.67 11.58
CA TYR A 40 14.67 4.71 11.43
C TYR A 40 15.25 3.31 11.24
N ASN A 41 14.89 2.37 12.12
CA ASN A 41 15.37 0.99 12.02
C ASN A 41 14.97 0.35 10.69
N LYS A 42 13.74 0.60 10.20
CA LYS A 42 13.25 0.05 8.92
C LYS A 42 13.91 0.66 7.68
N ARG A 43 14.31 1.93 7.72
CA ARG A 43 14.82 2.65 6.53
C ARG A 43 16.34 2.67 6.44
N PHE A 44 17.02 2.73 7.59
CA PHE A 44 18.45 3.00 7.65
C PHE A 44 19.21 1.86 8.32
N ALA A 45 18.84 1.44 9.54
CA ALA A 45 19.64 0.46 10.28
C ALA A 45 19.58 -0.97 9.70
N ASN A 46 18.38 -1.43 9.31
CA ASN A 46 18.18 -2.82 8.85
C ASN A 46 18.02 -2.92 7.33
N LYS A 47 18.46 -1.90 6.58
CA LYS A 47 18.37 -1.90 5.13
C LYS A 47 19.52 -2.75 4.56
N VAL A 48 19.19 -3.79 3.80
CA VAL A 48 20.19 -4.56 3.04
C VAL A 48 20.61 -3.73 1.83
N GLU A 49 21.85 -3.27 1.82
CA GLU A 49 22.46 -2.56 0.69
C GLU A 49 22.98 -3.60 -0.30
N GLY A 50 22.09 -4.09 -1.16
CA GLY A 50 22.51 -4.88 -2.32
C GLY A 50 23.19 -4.01 -3.37
N PHE A 51 23.84 -4.65 -4.35
CA PHE A 51 24.42 -3.95 -5.51
C PHE A 51 23.28 -3.30 -6.34
N GLY A 52 23.44 -2.02 -6.70
CA GLY A 52 22.46 -1.26 -7.49
C GLY A 52 21.49 -0.38 -6.67
N ARG A 53 20.44 0.14 -7.32
CA ARG A 53 19.53 1.12 -6.71
C ARG A 53 18.71 0.49 -5.57
N ALA A 54 18.81 1.07 -4.38
CA ALA A 54 18.06 0.63 -3.21
C ALA A 54 16.54 0.61 -3.47
N ARG A 55 15.89 -0.50 -3.09
CA ARG A 55 14.43 -0.66 -3.23
C ARG A 55 13.69 0.38 -2.38
N GLY A 56 12.72 1.08 -2.98
CA GLY A 56 11.97 2.15 -2.33
C GLY A 56 11.06 1.67 -1.20
N PRO A 57 10.73 2.53 -0.23
CA PRO A 57 10.04 2.17 1.01
C PRO A 57 8.59 1.70 0.85
N ASN A 58 7.95 1.90 -0.31
CA ASN A 58 6.56 1.50 -0.57
C ASN A 58 6.42 0.55 -1.77
N SER A 59 7.44 -0.26 -2.04
CA SER A 59 7.51 -1.20 -3.17
C SER A 59 6.83 -2.55 -2.86
N MET A 60 5.77 -2.57 -2.05
CA MET A 60 5.17 -3.81 -1.53
C MET A 60 4.72 -4.77 -2.64
N ALA A 61 4.20 -4.28 -3.77
CA ALA A 61 3.82 -5.13 -4.90
C ALA A 61 5.01 -5.95 -5.45
N ALA A 62 6.15 -5.30 -5.69
CA ALA A 62 7.38 -5.96 -6.12
C ALA A 62 7.97 -6.90 -5.04
N ARG A 63 7.69 -6.64 -3.76
CA ARG A 63 8.10 -7.50 -2.64
C ARG A 63 7.26 -8.76 -2.56
N MET A 64 5.95 -8.66 -2.78
CA MET A 64 5.03 -9.80 -2.79
C MET A 64 5.37 -10.74 -3.96
N GLU A 65 5.64 -10.19 -5.14
CA GLU A 65 6.06 -10.96 -6.32
C GLU A 65 7.39 -11.72 -6.12
N ALA A 66 8.37 -11.09 -5.45
CA ALA A 66 9.63 -11.75 -5.11
C ALA A 66 9.45 -12.87 -4.06
N GLN A 67 8.55 -12.67 -3.09
CA GLN A 67 8.26 -13.66 -2.04
C GLN A 67 7.48 -14.86 -2.57
N THR A 68 6.58 -14.66 -3.54
CA THR A 68 5.89 -15.77 -4.20
C THR A 68 6.86 -16.61 -5.02
N LYS A 69 7.78 -15.98 -5.76
CA LYS A 69 8.82 -16.69 -6.54
C LYS A 69 9.76 -17.53 -5.66
N ALA A 70 10.16 -17.01 -4.50
CA ALA A 70 11.05 -17.71 -3.57
C ALA A 70 10.39 -18.83 -2.75
N LYS A 71 9.05 -18.93 -2.76
CA LYS A 71 8.29 -20.01 -2.09
C LYS A 71 7.90 -21.15 -3.03
N THR A 72 7.86 -20.88 -4.33
CA THR A 72 7.54 -21.86 -5.38
C THR A 72 8.78 -22.52 -5.97
N ALA A 73 9.98 -22.13 -5.51
CA ALA A 73 11.26 -22.75 -5.82
C ALA A 73 11.76 -23.47 -4.54
#